data_AF-A0A239NIX7-F1
#
_entry.id   AF-A0A239NIX7-F1
#
_cell.length_a   1.000
_cell.length_b   1.000
_cell.length_c   1.000
_cell.angle_alpha   90.00
_cell.angle_beta   90.00
_cell.angle_gamma   90.00
#
_symmetry.space_group_name_H-M   'P 1'
#
loop_
_entity.id
_entity.type
_entity.pdbx_description
1 polymer ?
#
loop_
_entity_poly.entity_id
_entity_poly.type
_entity_poly.pdbx_seq_one_letter_code
_entity_poly.pdbx_strand_id
1 'polypeptide(L)'
;MTVIDEASLFRACAAGRVPRAQDGEELVVEGSLVRELCRRDREEIDPRGLAIERARIGGDLDLSGMEISFPLRFTDCVFDRPVHLDGADLHMLAFDGCTIPGVMANGLRVRRDLDLSRSHITGDLWTSASTSCSAAVWLCESEIAGFVYDRFDGAWDWRARRDWLRGMVPFDAGPYEQAARVFRRHGHSVEAERLLIEQRRQARRAPSPGGRSPRRVIRNARDLLYGLTVGYGYRPGRVLWLLGALLALVGVMMLSPAVQQTLRATDPRGNVYVVDGRLVTVDDVATPEDGTATAAGRDARPGPCGDGQVRCFDPLFYTVDTVVPLISLGQRATWYPETRSPAGAMVSALLNVAGLLGWLLSTVVVLSFARLARPV
;
A
#
# COMPACT_ATOMS: atom_id res chain seq x y z
N MET A 1 25.96 20.85 -46.04
CA MET A 1 25.97 20.98 -44.56
C MET A 1 26.21 22.44 -44.27
N THR A 2 25.26 23.11 -43.65
CA THR A 2 25.37 24.54 -43.36
C THR A 2 25.85 24.70 -41.91
N VAL A 3 27.06 25.22 -41.70
CA VAL A 3 27.53 25.58 -40.36
C VAL A 3 26.97 26.96 -40.03
N ILE A 4 26.23 27.09 -38.92
CA ILE A 4 25.68 28.38 -38.49
C ILE A 4 26.74 29.23 -37.80
N ASP A 5 26.77 30.53 -38.08
CA ASP A 5 27.62 31.49 -37.36
C ASP A 5 26.97 31.96 -36.04
N GLU A 6 27.80 32.51 -35.14
CA GLU A 6 27.38 32.92 -33.78
C GLU A 6 26.29 34.00 -33.85
N ALA A 7 26.49 35.00 -34.71
CA ALA A 7 25.59 36.13 -34.86
C ALA A 7 24.19 35.70 -35.34
N SER A 8 24.12 34.70 -36.22
CA SER A 8 22.87 34.18 -36.75
C SER A 8 22.16 33.29 -35.75
N LEU A 9 22.88 32.45 -34.99
CA LEU A 9 22.29 31.70 -33.88
C LEU A 9 21.74 32.67 -32.81
N PHE A 10 22.52 33.67 -32.42
CA PHE A 10 22.09 34.66 -31.43
C PHE A 10 20.85 35.43 -31.90
N ARG A 11 20.82 35.93 -33.15
CA ARG A 11 19.65 36.62 -33.69
C ARG A 11 18.40 35.76 -33.71
N ALA A 12 18.54 34.46 -33.96
CA ALA A 12 17.41 33.52 -33.88
C ALA A 12 16.90 33.42 -32.44
N CYS A 13 17.81 33.22 -31.48
CA CYS A 13 17.48 33.06 -30.06
C CYS A 13 16.90 34.33 -29.42
N ALA A 14 17.49 35.50 -29.69
CA ALA A 14 16.98 36.79 -29.21
C ALA A 14 15.58 37.11 -29.78
N ALA A 15 15.23 36.55 -30.94
CA ALA A 15 13.91 36.71 -31.55
C ALA A 15 12.94 35.55 -31.25
N GLY A 16 13.32 34.60 -30.38
CA GLY A 16 12.49 33.42 -30.06
C GLY A 16 12.23 32.50 -31.27
N ARG A 17 13.09 32.56 -32.28
CA ARG A 17 13.01 31.77 -33.52
C ARG A 17 13.95 30.58 -33.44
N VAL A 18 13.52 29.47 -34.00
CA VAL A 18 14.35 28.27 -34.16
C VAL A 18 15.25 28.46 -35.40
N PRO A 19 16.57 28.29 -35.28
CA PRO A 19 17.47 28.32 -36.43
C PRO A 19 17.12 27.18 -37.38
N ARG A 20 17.03 27.47 -38.69
CA ARG A 20 16.75 26.47 -39.73
C ARG A 20 17.83 26.54 -40.80
N ALA A 21 18.25 25.38 -41.28
CA ALA A 21 19.03 25.29 -42.52
C ALA A 21 18.19 25.74 -43.72
N GLN A 22 18.88 26.11 -44.81
CA GLN A 22 18.25 26.30 -46.11
C GLN A 22 17.81 24.93 -46.67
N ASP A 23 16.75 24.93 -47.49
CA ASP A 23 16.05 23.71 -47.92
C ASP A 23 17.00 22.62 -48.44
N GLY A 24 17.04 21.49 -47.72
CA GLY A 24 17.79 20.28 -48.09
C GLY A 24 19.17 20.13 -47.45
N GLU A 25 19.69 21.13 -46.75
CA GLU A 25 20.96 21.02 -46.04
C GLU A 25 20.79 20.63 -44.56
N GLU A 26 21.71 19.82 -44.04
CA GLU A 26 21.81 19.54 -42.60
C GLU A 26 22.43 20.75 -41.89
N LEU A 27 21.75 21.26 -40.86
CA LEU A 27 22.23 22.36 -40.02
C LEU A 27 23.27 21.82 -39.02
N VAL A 28 24.48 22.37 -39.04
CA VAL A 28 25.52 22.08 -38.04
C VAL A 28 25.65 23.25 -37.10
N VAL A 29 25.56 22.98 -35.80
CA VAL A 29 25.80 23.95 -34.73
C VAL A 29 26.95 23.44 -33.88
N GLU A 30 28.03 24.19 -33.78
CA GLU A 30 29.16 23.80 -32.92
C GLU A 30 28.78 23.93 -31.44
N GLY A 31 29.15 22.94 -30.63
CA GLY A 31 28.89 22.91 -29.18
C GLY A 31 29.54 24.09 -28.45
N SER A 32 30.70 24.56 -28.92
CA SER A 32 31.36 25.77 -28.41
C SER A 32 30.49 27.03 -28.56
N LEU A 33 29.77 27.14 -29.66
CA LEU A 33 28.93 28.27 -30.00
C LEU A 33 27.65 28.28 -29.16
N VAL A 34 27.10 27.10 -28.86
CA VAL A 34 26.03 26.93 -27.87
C VAL A 34 26.50 27.36 -26.49
N ARG A 35 27.71 26.95 -26.07
CA ARG A 35 28.30 27.37 -24.78
C ARG A 35 28.48 28.88 -24.70
N GLU A 36 28.98 29.52 -25.76
CA GLU A 36 29.15 30.98 -25.82
C GLU A 36 27.82 31.71 -25.68
N LEU A 37 26.77 31.25 -26.37
CA LEU A 37 25.43 31.80 -26.24
C LEU A 37 24.90 31.66 -24.80
N CYS A 38 25.19 30.53 -24.15
CA CYS A 38 24.77 30.26 -22.78
C CYS A 38 25.46 31.16 -21.73
N ARG A 39 26.53 31.88 -22.09
CA ARG A 39 27.18 32.86 -21.20
C ARG A 39 26.46 34.21 -21.14
N ARG A 40 25.53 34.47 -22.06
CA ARG A 40 24.85 35.77 -22.13
C ARG A 40 23.74 35.89 -21.11
N ASP A 41 23.40 37.13 -20.79
CA ASP A 41 22.35 37.44 -19.84
C ASP A 41 20.97 37.08 -20.38
N ARG A 42 20.08 36.69 -19.46
CA ARG A 42 18.70 36.31 -19.77
C ARG A 42 17.92 37.41 -20.48
N GLU A 43 18.27 38.67 -20.23
CA GLU A 43 17.60 39.84 -20.80
C GLU A 43 17.88 39.99 -22.30
N GLU A 44 18.97 39.41 -22.80
CA GLU A 44 19.34 39.40 -24.22
C GLU A 44 18.70 38.26 -25.01
N ILE A 45 18.07 37.30 -24.32
CA ILE A 45 17.54 36.06 -24.89
C ILE A 45 16.02 36.05 -24.72
N ASP A 46 15.30 35.58 -25.74
CA ASP A 46 13.85 35.45 -25.67
C ASP A 46 13.45 34.59 -24.44
N PRO A 47 12.34 34.90 -23.74
CA PRO A 47 11.89 34.12 -22.58
C PRO A 47 11.68 32.61 -22.86
N ARG A 48 11.51 32.20 -24.11
CA ARG A 48 11.43 30.78 -24.52
C ARG A 48 12.79 30.07 -24.46
N GLY A 49 13.89 30.82 -24.42
CA GLY A 49 15.26 30.32 -24.32
C GLY A 49 15.87 29.90 -25.65
N LEU A 50 16.87 29.02 -25.59
CA LEU A 50 17.52 28.43 -26.75
C LEU A 50 16.73 27.22 -27.23
N ALA A 51 16.29 27.24 -28.49
CA ALA A 51 15.66 26.10 -29.14
C ALA A 51 16.41 25.76 -30.43
N ILE A 52 16.88 24.53 -30.55
CA ILE A 52 17.52 23.97 -31.74
C ILE A 52 16.72 22.75 -32.18
N GLU A 53 16.36 22.68 -33.45
CA GLU A 53 15.58 21.58 -34.01
C GLU A 53 16.28 20.99 -35.24
N ARG A 54 16.25 19.66 -35.40
CA ARG A 54 16.73 18.95 -36.59
C ARG A 54 18.15 19.34 -37.00
N ALA A 55 19.03 19.48 -36.02
CA ALA A 55 20.42 19.90 -36.23
C ALA A 55 21.40 18.86 -35.73
N ARG A 56 22.60 18.88 -36.31
CA ARG A 56 23.76 18.17 -35.83
C ARG A 56 24.59 19.08 -34.93
N ILE A 57 24.78 18.68 -33.67
CA ILE A 57 25.64 19.39 -32.73
C ILE A 57 27.06 18.85 -32.88
N GLY A 58 27.91 19.64 -33.53
CA GLY A 58 29.31 19.34 -33.78
C GLY A 58 30.18 19.61 -32.55
N GLY A 59 31.30 18.89 -32.44
CA GLY A 59 32.25 19.07 -31.35
C GLY A 59 31.70 18.70 -29.97
N ASP A 60 32.40 19.12 -28.92
CA ASP A 60 32.00 18.87 -27.53
C ASP A 60 31.06 19.98 -27.04
N LEU A 61 29.84 19.62 -26.63
CA LEU A 61 28.96 20.53 -25.87
C LEU A 61 29.28 20.39 -24.38
N ASP A 62 30.16 21.27 -23.90
CA ASP A 62 30.48 21.37 -22.49
C ASP A 62 29.82 22.62 -21.87
N LEU A 63 28.92 22.41 -20.92
CA LEU A 63 28.26 23.44 -20.11
C LEU A 63 28.61 23.30 -18.62
N SER A 64 29.69 22.58 -18.29
CA SER A 64 30.09 22.29 -16.92
C SER A 64 30.33 23.58 -16.12
N GLY A 65 29.80 23.62 -14.89
CA GLY A 65 29.90 24.74 -13.96
C GLY A 65 29.12 26.00 -14.35
N MET A 66 28.28 25.96 -15.39
CA MET A 66 27.52 27.13 -15.85
C MET A 66 26.18 27.29 -15.12
N GLU A 67 25.77 28.54 -14.87
CA GLU A 67 24.43 28.90 -14.41
C GLU A 67 23.60 29.45 -15.58
N ILE A 68 22.65 28.66 -16.08
CA ILE A 68 21.82 29.00 -17.25
C ILE A 68 20.39 29.25 -16.80
N SER A 69 19.95 30.49 -16.92
CA SER A 69 18.70 30.97 -16.34
C SER A 69 17.47 30.95 -17.26
N PHE A 70 17.64 30.42 -18.47
CA PHE A 70 16.60 30.24 -19.49
C PHE A 70 16.56 28.78 -19.98
N PRO A 71 15.46 28.33 -20.62
CA PRO A 71 15.32 26.95 -21.11
C PRO A 71 16.30 26.62 -22.24
N LEU A 72 16.83 25.39 -22.25
CA LEU A 72 17.55 24.81 -23.37
C LEU A 72 16.73 23.66 -23.97
N ARG A 73 16.44 23.72 -25.26
CA ARG A 73 15.63 22.72 -25.97
C ARG A 73 16.34 22.26 -27.24
N PHE A 74 16.52 20.95 -27.34
CA PHE A 74 17.03 20.27 -28.51
C PHE A 74 15.98 19.26 -28.95
N THR A 75 15.50 19.36 -30.19
CA THR A 75 14.45 18.46 -30.73
C THR A 75 14.93 17.80 -32.01
N ASP A 76 14.85 16.48 -32.09
CA ASP A 76 15.31 15.68 -33.24
C ASP A 76 16.78 16.00 -33.62
N CYS A 77 17.64 16.28 -32.64
CA CYS A 77 19.05 16.63 -32.85
C CYS A 77 19.99 15.42 -32.69
N VAL A 78 21.14 15.46 -33.37
CA VAL A 78 22.19 14.43 -33.27
C VAL A 78 23.46 15.05 -32.71
N PHE A 79 24.03 14.46 -31.67
CA PHE A 79 25.27 14.93 -31.04
C PHE A 79 26.44 14.04 -31.46
N ASP A 80 27.54 14.67 -31.88
CA ASP A 80 28.74 13.93 -32.27
C ASP A 80 29.51 13.36 -31.08
N ARG A 81 29.40 14.02 -29.93
CA ARG A 81 30.14 13.72 -28.70
C ARG A 81 29.22 13.71 -27.47
N PRO A 82 29.67 13.09 -26.36
CA PRO A 82 28.96 13.20 -25.09
C PRO A 82 28.77 14.66 -24.66
N VAL A 83 27.64 14.94 -24.01
CA VAL A 83 27.32 16.26 -23.45
C VAL A 83 27.81 16.32 -22.01
N HIS A 84 28.59 17.34 -21.66
CA HIS A 84 29.10 17.55 -20.30
C HIS A 84 28.34 18.68 -19.62
N LEU A 85 27.77 18.40 -18.45
CA LEU A 85 26.91 19.25 -17.63
C LEU A 85 27.34 19.20 -16.15
N ASP A 86 28.58 18.81 -15.87
CA ASP A 86 29.06 18.60 -14.51
C ASP A 86 29.02 19.92 -13.72
N GLY A 87 28.30 19.92 -12.60
CA GLY A 87 28.14 21.08 -11.71
C GLY A 87 27.33 22.25 -12.30
N ALA A 88 26.59 22.05 -13.39
CA ALA A 88 25.78 23.11 -13.99
C ALA A 88 24.45 23.34 -13.24
N ASP A 89 23.98 24.59 -13.15
CA ASP A 89 22.63 24.98 -12.69
C ASP A 89 21.79 25.44 -13.89
N LEU A 90 20.81 24.63 -14.27
CA LEU A 90 19.99 24.87 -15.46
C LEU A 90 18.55 25.20 -15.06
N HIS A 91 17.94 26.15 -15.77
CA HIS A 91 16.51 26.41 -15.61
C HIS A 91 15.65 25.22 -16.09
N MET A 92 15.91 24.72 -17.30
CA MET A 92 15.24 23.57 -17.91
C MET A 92 16.13 23.04 -19.03
N LEU A 93 16.19 21.71 -19.19
CA LEU A 93 16.92 21.07 -20.28
C LEU A 93 16.05 19.99 -20.92
N ALA A 94 15.83 20.10 -22.23
CA ALA A 94 15.06 19.13 -22.99
C ALA A 94 15.87 18.58 -24.17
N PHE A 95 16.03 17.26 -24.20
CA PHE A 95 16.45 16.47 -25.34
C PHE A 95 15.25 15.61 -25.77
N ASP A 96 14.54 16.05 -26.80
CA ASP A 96 13.34 15.36 -27.29
C ASP A 96 13.59 14.74 -28.67
N GLY A 97 13.60 13.40 -28.76
CA GLY A 97 13.91 12.71 -30.02
C GLY A 97 15.38 12.78 -30.44
N CYS A 98 16.29 13.11 -29.51
CA CYS A 98 17.70 13.32 -29.82
C CYS A 98 18.52 12.01 -29.79
N THR A 99 19.60 11.94 -30.56
CA THR A 99 20.61 10.87 -30.44
C THR A 99 21.86 11.45 -29.78
N ILE A 100 22.19 10.97 -28.58
CA ILE A 100 23.28 11.51 -27.77
C ILE A 100 24.21 10.35 -27.39
N PRO A 101 25.53 10.43 -27.69
CA PRO A 101 26.46 9.39 -27.30
C PRO A 101 26.49 9.16 -25.78
N GLY A 102 26.37 10.21 -24.98
CA GLY A 102 26.22 10.07 -23.53
C GLY A 102 26.06 11.43 -22.85
N VAL A 103 25.67 11.42 -21.58
CA VAL A 103 25.51 12.64 -20.76
C VAL A 103 26.28 12.48 -19.44
N MET A 104 27.25 13.36 -19.21
CA MET A 104 27.93 13.49 -17.90
C MET A 104 27.35 14.70 -17.18
N ALA A 105 26.74 14.50 -16.03
CA ALA A 105 25.97 15.52 -15.34
C ALA A 105 26.08 15.36 -13.82
N ASN A 106 27.30 15.14 -13.31
CA ASN A 106 27.54 15.00 -11.88
C ASN A 106 27.38 16.36 -11.21
N GLY A 107 26.58 16.45 -10.15
CA GLY A 107 26.26 17.70 -9.46
C GLY A 107 25.36 18.63 -10.26
N LEU A 108 24.70 18.14 -11.32
CA LEU A 108 23.75 18.93 -12.10
C LEU A 108 22.53 19.31 -11.25
N ARG A 109 22.16 20.58 -11.26
CA ARG A 109 20.89 21.06 -10.71
C ARG A 109 19.98 21.50 -11.85
N VAL A 110 18.81 20.90 -11.97
CA VAL A 110 17.77 21.38 -12.90
C VAL A 110 16.60 21.91 -12.09
N ARG A 111 16.33 23.21 -12.20
CA ARG A 111 15.29 23.89 -11.42
C ARG A 111 13.87 23.50 -11.83
N ARG A 112 13.67 23.20 -13.12
CA ARG A 112 12.42 22.66 -13.65
C ARG A 112 12.64 21.24 -14.15
N ASP A 113 12.39 21.00 -15.43
CA ASP A 113 12.31 19.67 -15.99
C ASP A 113 13.61 19.32 -16.73
N LEU A 114 14.07 18.09 -16.51
CA LEU A 114 15.02 17.40 -17.38
C LEU A 114 14.21 16.43 -18.25
N ASP A 115 13.99 16.80 -19.51
CA ASP A 115 13.25 15.98 -20.47
C ASP A 115 14.22 15.22 -21.36
N LEU A 116 14.14 13.89 -21.34
CA LEU A 116 14.92 12.97 -22.20
C LEU A 116 13.99 12.16 -23.12
N SER A 117 12.76 12.64 -23.34
CA SER A 117 11.72 11.91 -24.07
C SER A 117 12.15 11.55 -25.48
N ARG A 118 11.82 10.33 -25.91
CA ARG A 118 12.12 9.80 -27.26
C ARG A 118 13.60 9.87 -27.67
N SER A 119 14.51 10.20 -26.74
CA SER A 119 15.94 10.32 -27.02
C SER A 119 16.65 8.99 -26.81
N HIS A 120 17.66 8.76 -27.64
CA HIS A 120 18.52 7.58 -27.60
C HIS A 120 19.88 7.97 -27.02
N ILE A 121 20.17 7.46 -25.81
CA ILE A 121 21.43 7.69 -25.10
C ILE A 121 22.00 6.34 -24.70
N THR A 122 23.06 5.89 -25.37
CA THR A 122 23.49 4.48 -25.32
C THR A 122 24.99 4.27 -25.16
N GLY A 123 25.81 5.32 -25.14
CA GLY A 123 27.26 5.15 -25.00
C GLY A 123 27.65 4.72 -23.59
N ASP A 124 28.76 4.01 -23.48
CA ASP A 124 29.30 3.57 -22.21
C ASP A 124 30.29 4.60 -21.68
N LEU A 125 29.81 5.54 -20.85
CA LEU A 125 30.66 6.52 -20.19
C LEU A 125 31.16 5.96 -18.86
N TRP A 126 32.41 6.27 -18.54
CA TRP A 126 33.01 6.05 -17.22
C TRP A 126 33.22 7.40 -16.53
N THR A 127 32.99 7.44 -15.22
CA THR A 127 33.24 8.63 -14.39
C THR A 127 34.12 8.27 -13.22
N SER A 128 34.92 9.22 -12.74
CA SER A 128 35.71 9.05 -11.50
C SER A 128 34.81 8.88 -10.26
N ALA A 129 33.57 9.36 -10.33
CA ALA A 129 32.58 9.21 -9.26
C ALA A 129 32.05 7.78 -9.10
N SER A 130 32.24 6.90 -10.09
CA SER A 130 31.85 5.49 -10.04
C SER A 130 32.87 4.62 -10.76
N THR A 131 33.67 3.91 -9.99
CA THR A 131 34.73 3.03 -10.49
C THR A 131 34.25 1.60 -10.80
N SER A 132 32.95 1.32 -10.59
CA SER A 132 32.42 -0.05 -10.60
C SER A 132 31.43 -0.36 -11.73
N CYS A 133 30.97 0.65 -12.47
CA CYS A 133 30.08 0.47 -13.62
C CYS A 133 30.24 1.60 -14.64
N SER A 134 29.92 1.31 -15.91
CA SER A 134 29.69 2.30 -16.96
C SER A 134 28.20 2.63 -17.06
N ALA A 135 27.86 3.83 -17.54
CA ALA A 135 26.49 4.23 -17.82
C ALA A 135 26.43 5.25 -18.96
N ALA A 136 25.28 5.32 -19.63
CA ALA A 136 25.03 6.30 -20.69
C ALA A 136 24.66 7.69 -20.17
N VAL A 137 24.15 7.76 -18.94
CA VAL A 137 23.81 9.01 -18.26
C VAL A 137 24.32 8.94 -16.82
N TRP A 138 25.20 9.86 -16.45
CA TRP A 138 25.73 9.99 -15.08
C TRP A 138 25.12 11.19 -14.38
N LEU A 139 24.35 10.95 -13.32
CA LEU A 139 23.67 11.96 -12.51
C LEU A 139 24.04 11.79 -11.02
N CYS A 140 25.34 11.76 -10.72
CA CYS A 140 25.81 11.64 -9.34
C CYS A 140 25.57 12.96 -8.59
N GLU A 141 24.98 12.91 -7.40
CA GLU A 141 24.74 14.10 -6.56
C GLU A 141 23.86 15.19 -7.22
N SER A 142 23.11 14.82 -8.26
CA SER A 142 22.26 15.73 -9.03
C SER A 142 20.87 15.87 -8.40
N GLU A 143 20.32 17.08 -8.39
CA GLU A 143 18.96 17.37 -7.94
C GLU A 143 18.04 17.50 -9.15
N ILE A 144 17.11 16.54 -9.31
CA ILE A 144 16.17 16.48 -10.43
C ILE A 144 14.75 16.36 -9.88
N ALA A 145 13.90 17.32 -10.23
CA ALA A 145 12.47 17.25 -9.96
C ALA A 145 11.74 16.63 -11.16
N GLY A 146 10.69 15.83 -10.90
CA GLY A 146 9.74 15.42 -11.95
C GLY A 146 10.23 14.33 -12.92
N PHE A 147 11.24 13.52 -12.57
CA PHE A 147 11.77 12.47 -13.45
C PHE A 147 10.74 11.37 -13.79
N VAL A 148 10.28 11.31 -15.06
CA VAL A 148 9.33 10.32 -15.57
C VAL A 148 10.03 9.23 -16.42
N TYR A 149 9.63 7.96 -16.25
CA TYR A 149 10.15 6.82 -17.03
C TYR A 149 9.04 5.77 -17.25
N ASP A 150 9.09 5.07 -18.40
CA ASP A 150 8.09 4.08 -18.82
C ASP A 150 8.58 2.63 -18.81
N ARG A 151 9.90 2.41 -18.79
CA ARG A 151 10.52 1.09 -18.84
C ARG A 151 11.84 1.09 -18.08
N PHE A 152 12.18 -0.05 -17.45
CA PHE A 152 13.53 -0.30 -16.93
C PHE A 152 14.28 -1.21 -17.92
N ASP A 153 15.57 -0.98 -18.10
CA ASP A 153 16.44 -1.91 -18.81
C ASP A 153 16.98 -2.99 -17.84
N GLY A 154 17.26 -4.18 -18.35
CA GLY A 154 17.59 -5.38 -17.58
C GLY A 154 16.37 -6.22 -17.14
N ALA A 155 16.63 -7.40 -16.55
CA ALA A 155 15.57 -8.20 -15.93
C ALA A 155 14.88 -7.35 -14.85
N TRP A 156 13.55 -7.33 -14.84
CA TRP A 156 12.69 -6.52 -13.96
C TRP A 156 12.87 -6.84 -12.45
N ASP A 157 14.04 -6.53 -11.88
CA ASP A 157 14.35 -6.79 -10.48
C ASP A 157 13.87 -5.65 -9.58
N TRP A 158 12.69 -5.85 -9.02
CA TRP A 158 12.08 -4.94 -8.07
C TRP A 158 12.93 -4.72 -6.80
N ARG A 159 13.83 -5.65 -6.44
CA ARG A 159 14.67 -5.52 -5.23
C ARG A 159 15.74 -4.45 -5.42
N ALA A 160 16.47 -4.52 -6.54
CA ALA A 160 17.40 -3.47 -6.94
C ALA A 160 16.69 -2.11 -6.98
N ARG A 161 15.47 -2.06 -7.54
CA ARG A 161 14.70 -0.81 -7.60
C ARG A 161 14.27 -0.29 -6.23
N ARG A 162 13.83 -1.18 -5.34
CA ARG A 162 13.51 -0.84 -3.95
C ARG A 162 14.72 -0.26 -3.23
N ASP A 163 15.89 -0.86 -3.39
CA ASP A 163 17.10 -0.43 -2.68
C ASP A 163 17.60 0.91 -3.20
N TRP A 164 17.50 1.17 -4.51
CA TRP A 164 17.71 2.49 -5.08
C TRP A 164 16.74 3.54 -4.50
N LEU A 165 15.42 3.26 -4.48
CA LEU A 165 14.42 4.18 -3.92
C LEU A 165 14.63 4.45 -2.43
N ARG A 166 15.22 3.50 -1.69
CA ARG A 166 15.49 3.67 -0.27
C ARG A 166 16.57 4.69 0.04
N GLY A 167 17.48 4.93 -0.92
CA GLY A 167 18.57 5.90 -0.79
C GLY A 167 18.14 7.36 -0.92
N MET A 168 16.89 7.64 -1.33
CA MET A 168 16.41 9.01 -1.52
C MET A 168 16.21 9.76 -0.19
N VAL A 169 16.83 10.93 -0.07
CA VAL A 169 16.66 11.86 1.07
C VAL A 169 16.51 13.28 0.50
N PRO A 170 15.45 14.04 0.85
CA PRO A 170 14.33 13.69 1.73
C PRO A 170 13.36 12.66 1.11
N PHE A 171 12.50 12.06 1.93
CA PHE A 171 11.50 11.11 1.47
C PHE A 171 10.46 11.77 0.55
N ASP A 172 10.27 11.21 -0.65
CA ASP A 172 9.19 11.56 -1.58
C ASP A 172 8.38 10.31 -1.97
N ALA A 173 7.06 10.46 -2.01
CA ALA A 173 6.11 9.44 -2.42
C ALA A 173 6.06 9.26 -3.95
N GLY A 174 6.27 10.32 -4.73
CA GLY A 174 6.12 10.32 -6.20
C GLY A 174 6.90 9.21 -6.92
N PRO A 175 8.23 9.06 -6.67
CA PRO A 175 9.04 8.06 -7.36
C PRO A 175 8.60 6.61 -7.08
N TYR A 176 8.05 6.33 -5.89
CA TYR A 176 7.49 5.03 -5.55
C TYR A 176 6.21 4.72 -6.34
N GLU A 177 5.32 5.70 -6.47
CA GLU A 177 4.07 5.53 -7.22
C GLU A 177 4.33 5.31 -8.71
N GLN A 178 5.29 6.04 -9.26
CA GLN A 178 5.71 5.87 -10.64
C GLN A 178 6.32 4.49 -10.87
N ALA A 179 7.24 4.04 -10.01
CA ALA A 179 7.81 2.69 -10.11
C ALA A 179 6.70 1.63 -10.09
N ALA A 180 5.77 1.72 -9.15
CA ALA A 180 4.65 0.79 -9.04
C ALA A 180 3.72 0.83 -10.27
N ARG A 181 3.52 2.01 -10.88
CA ARG A 181 2.75 2.16 -12.12
C ARG A 181 3.43 1.43 -13.29
N VAL A 182 4.75 1.59 -13.41
CA VAL A 182 5.54 0.95 -14.47
C VAL A 182 5.54 -0.56 -14.31
N PHE A 183 5.81 -1.10 -13.10
CA PHE A 183 5.75 -2.55 -12.85
C PHE A 183 4.35 -3.13 -13.18
N ARG A 184 3.26 -2.44 -12.82
CA ARG A 184 1.90 -2.88 -13.18
C ARG A 184 1.66 -2.94 -14.69
N ARG A 185 2.11 -1.92 -15.42
CA ARG A 185 1.90 -1.82 -16.88
C ARG A 185 2.56 -2.97 -17.66
N HIS A 186 3.64 -3.53 -17.10
CA HIS A 186 4.39 -4.66 -17.69
C HIS A 186 4.09 -6.02 -17.02
N GLY A 187 2.98 -6.14 -16.29
CA GLY A 187 2.48 -7.42 -15.76
C GLY A 187 3.03 -7.85 -14.38
N HIS A 188 3.89 -7.05 -13.76
CA HIS A 188 4.50 -7.32 -12.45
C HIS A 188 3.69 -6.69 -11.30
N SER A 189 2.43 -7.12 -11.15
CA SER A 189 1.49 -6.55 -10.18
C SER A 189 1.89 -6.79 -8.72
N VAL A 190 2.44 -7.97 -8.42
CA VAL A 190 2.89 -8.35 -7.07
C VAL A 190 4.07 -7.50 -6.63
N GLU A 191 5.04 -7.27 -7.52
CA GLU A 191 6.22 -6.43 -7.29
C GLU A 191 5.82 -4.96 -7.09
N ALA A 192 4.88 -4.46 -7.87
CA ALA A 192 4.33 -3.12 -7.71
C ALA A 192 3.67 -2.91 -6.34
N GLU A 193 2.92 -3.90 -5.85
CA GLU A 193 2.32 -3.84 -4.52
C GLU A 193 3.38 -3.81 -3.42
N ARG A 194 4.45 -4.62 -3.57
CA ARG A 194 5.58 -4.62 -2.63
C ARG A 194 6.27 -3.26 -2.55
N LEU A 195 6.45 -2.56 -3.69
CA LEU A 195 7.00 -1.21 -3.71
C LEU A 195 6.14 -0.21 -2.93
N LEU A 196 4.81 -0.25 -3.10
CA LEU A 196 3.89 0.63 -2.36
C LEU A 196 3.82 0.29 -0.86
N ILE A 197 4.00 -0.98 -0.49
CA ILE A 197 4.13 -1.36 0.93
C ILE A 197 5.40 -0.74 1.52
N GLU A 198 6.51 -0.75 0.78
CA GLU A 198 7.77 -0.17 1.23
C GLU A 198 7.69 1.36 1.35
N GLN A 199 7.04 2.04 0.40
CA GLN A 199 6.71 3.47 0.48
C GLN A 199 6.03 3.81 1.82
N ARG A 200 5.01 3.06 2.23
CA ARG A 200 4.30 3.26 3.50
C ARG A 200 5.16 2.93 4.73
N ARG A 201 6.15 2.04 4.61
CA ARG A 201 7.12 1.77 5.70
C ARG A 201 8.09 2.93 5.86
N GLN A 202 8.59 3.49 4.77
CA GLN A 202 9.45 4.68 4.81
C GLN A 202 8.70 5.91 5.30
N ALA A 203 7.49 6.18 4.81
CA ALA A 203 6.66 7.31 5.28
C ALA A 203 6.42 7.30 6.80
N ARG A 204 6.41 6.12 7.43
CA ARG A 204 6.29 5.97 8.90
C ARG A 204 7.59 6.25 9.65
N ARG A 205 8.73 6.01 9.01
CA ARG A 205 10.07 6.26 9.57
C ARG A 205 10.55 7.68 9.30
N ALA A 206 10.03 8.32 8.26
CA ALA A 206 10.34 9.70 7.92
C ALA A 206 10.02 10.63 9.11
N PRO A 207 10.98 11.46 9.56
CA PRO A 207 10.72 12.46 10.58
C PRO A 207 9.59 13.39 10.12
N SER A 208 8.46 13.35 10.82
CA SER A 208 7.32 14.20 10.50
C SER A 208 7.65 15.64 10.96
N PRO A 209 7.61 16.65 10.09
CA PRO A 209 7.73 18.03 10.50
C PRO A 209 6.38 18.44 11.12
N GLY A 210 6.31 18.53 12.46
CA GLY A 210 5.11 19.01 13.16
C GLY A 210 4.78 18.24 14.44
N GLY A 211 4.68 18.99 15.54
CA GLY A 211 4.57 18.52 16.92
C GLY A 211 3.34 17.66 17.28
N ARG A 212 3.39 17.13 18.50
CA ARG A 212 2.43 16.19 19.12
C ARG A 212 0.99 16.70 18.99
N SER A 213 0.19 16.08 18.11
CA SER A 213 -1.26 16.33 18.01
C SER A 213 -2.08 15.06 18.31
N PRO A 214 -3.27 15.17 18.92
CA PRO A 214 -4.15 14.05 19.29
C PRO A 214 -4.62 13.21 18.09
N ARG A 215 -4.48 13.73 16.87
CA ARG A 215 -4.66 12.99 15.60
C ARG A 215 -3.72 11.78 15.50
N ARG A 216 -2.58 11.76 16.20
CA ARG A 216 -1.60 10.66 16.21
C ARG A 216 -2.08 9.44 17.00
N VAL A 217 -2.83 9.63 18.10
CA VAL A 217 -3.37 8.52 18.92
C VAL A 217 -4.46 7.79 18.15
N ILE A 218 -5.36 8.54 17.50
CA ILE A 218 -6.44 7.98 16.68
C ILE A 218 -5.86 7.26 15.45
N ARG A 219 -4.82 7.80 14.81
CA ARG A 219 -4.12 7.15 13.70
C ARG A 219 -3.39 5.87 14.14
N ASN A 220 -2.74 5.87 15.30
CA ASN A 220 -2.04 4.70 15.82
C ASN A 220 -2.99 3.58 16.26
N ALA A 221 -4.12 3.92 16.88
CA ALA A 221 -5.15 2.94 17.24
C ALA A 221 -5.79 2.32 15.97
N ARG A 222 -6.03 3.16 14.96
CA ARG A 222 -6.45 2.72 13.63
C ARG A 222 -5.40 1.78 13.01
N ASP A 223 -4.12 2.14 13.03
CA ASP A 223 -3.03 1.34 12.47
C ASP A 223 -2.77 0.04 13.23
N LEU A 224 -3.00 0.00 14.55
CA LEU A 224 -2.94 -1.22 15.37
C LEU A 224 -4.08 -2.17 15.00
N LEU A 225 -5.29 -1.63 14.85
CA LEU A 225 -6.47 -2.39 14.41
C LEU A 225 -6.28 -2.95 12.99
N TYR A 226 -5.77 -2.13 12.06
CA TYR A 226 -5.41 -2.57 10.71
C TYR A 226 -4.19 -3.52 10.69
N GLY A 227 -3.24 -3.40 11.62
CA GLY A 227 -2.08 -4.28 11.72
C GLY A 227 -2.42 -5.69 12.22
N LEU A 228 -3.41 -5.80 13.12
CA LEU A 228 -3.91 -7.08 13.63
C LEU A 228 -4.91 -7.77 12.69
N THR A 229 -5.66 -7.01 11.88
CA THR A 229 -6.75 -7.57 11.04
C THR A 229 -6.55 -7.45 9.53
N VAL A 230 -5.71 -6.53 9.06
CA VAL A 230 -5.55 -6.16 7.64
C VAL A 230 -4.08 -5.99 7.29
N GLY A 231 -3.29 -7.04 7.51
CA GLY A 231 -2.03 -7.19 6.79
C GLY A 231 -2.32 -7.20 5.29
N TYR A 232 -1.95 -6.13 4.59
CA TYR A 232 -2.08 -5.91 3.14
C TYR A 232 -1.88 -7.19 2.31
N GLY A 233 -2.83 -7.45 1.40
CA GLY A 233 -2.70 -8.47 0.35
C GLY A 233 -3.15 -9.86 0.76
N TYR A 234 -4.42 -10.17 0.46
CA TYR A 234 -4.95 -11.52 0.23
C TYR A 234 -4.50 -12.66 1.15
N ARG A 235 -5.03 -12.77 2.38
CA ARG A 235 -5.27 -14.09 3.02
C ARG A 235 -6.50 -14.05 3.93
N PRO A 236 -7.74 -14.18 3.39
CA PRO A 236 -8.93 -14.44 4.22
C PRO A 236 -8.72 -15.62 5.18
N GLY A 237 -7.79 -16.53 4.86
CA GLY A 237 -7.38 -17.65 5.70
C GLY A 237 -6.93 -17.28 7.13
N ARG A 238 -6.32 -16.12 7.39
CA ARG A 238 -5.93 -15.77 8.77
C ARG A 238 -7.13 -15.45 9.65
N VAL A 239 -8.09 -14.68 9.14
CA VAL A 239 -9.31 -14.36 9.87
C VAL A 239 -10.17 -15.61 10.02
N LEU A 240 -10.24 -16.44 8.98
CA LEU A 240 -10.91 -17.74 9.04
C LEU A 240 -10.27 -18.67 10.08
N TRP A 241 -8.93 -18.67 10.16
CA TRP A 241 -8.19 -19.44 11.18
C TRP A 241 -8.45 -18.90 12.59
N LEU A 242 -8.48 -17.58 12.79
CA LEU A 242 -8.83 -16.98 14.09
C LEU A 242 -10.27 -17.29 14.50
N LEU A 243 -11.22 -17.25 13.55
CA LEU A 243 -12.60 -17.64 13.78
C LEU A 243 -12.71 -19.13 14.12
N GLY A 244 -11.99 -19.99 13.39
CA GLY A 244 -11.90 -21.42 13.69
C GLY A 244 -11.25 -21.73 15.03
N ALA A 245 -10.20 -20.99 15.41
CA ALA A 245 -9.54 -21.11 16.70
C ALA A 245 -10.47 -20.68 17.85
N LEU A 246 -11.24 -19.60 17.66
CA LEU A 246 -12.25 -19.17 18.62
C LEU A 246 -13.37 -20.22 18.78
N LEU A 247 -13.87 -20.78 17.67
CA LEU A 247 -14.82 -21.89 17.68
C LEU A 247 -14.28 -23.10 18.44
N ALA A 248 -13.03 -23.50 18.18
CA ALA A 248 -12.38 -24.61 18.88
C ALA A 248 -12.20 -24.34 20.37
N LEU A 249 -11.79 -23.13 20.74
CA LEU A 249 -11.60 -22.73 22.15
C LEU A 249 -12.91 -22.78 22.93
N VAL A 250 -13.97 -22.17 22.39
CA VAL A 250 -15.31 -22.20 23.00
C VAL A 250 -15.85 -23.63 23.00
N GLY A 251 -15.57 -24.41 21.95
CA GLY A 251 -15.88 -25.84 21.84
C GLY A 251 -15.32 -26.64 23.00
N VAL A 252 -14.00 -26.60 23.16
CA VAL A 252 -13.31 -27.29 24.25
C VAL A 252 -13.83 -26.83 25.62
N MET A 253 -14.12 -25.54 25.78
CA MET A 253 -14.73 -25.02 27.01
C MET A 253 -16.12 -25.64 27.28
N MET A 254 -16.99 -25.76 26.26
CA MET A 254 -18.32 -26.36 26.38
C MET A 254 -18.32 -27.87 26.59
N LEU A 255 -17.28 -28.58 26.13
CA LEU A 255 -17.11 -30.00 26.41
C LEU A 255 -16.71 -30.27 27.88
N SER A 256 -16.30 -29.24 28.64
CA SER A 256 -15.87 -29.43 30.03
C SER A 256 -17.06 -29.64 30.98
N PRO A 257 -17.05 -30.69 31.82
CA PRO A 257 -18.13 -30.94 32.78
C PRO A 257 -18.34 -29.79 33.77
N ALA A 258 -17.26 -29.12 34.18
CA ALA A 258 -17.31 -27.97 35.08
C ALA A 258 -18.16 -26.83 34.52
N VAL A 259 -18.11 -26.61 33.21
CA VAL A 259 -18.91 -25.57 32.55
C VAL A 259 -20.34 -26.05 32.37
N GLN A 260 -20.55 -27.31 31.96
CA GLN A 260 -21.90 -27.88 31.80
C GLN A 260 -22.70 -27.85 33.10
N GLN A 261 -22.06 -28.08 34.25
CA GLN A 261 -22.69 -27.99 35.57
C GLN A 261 -23.17 -26.57 35.93
N THR A 262 -22.67 -25.53 35.27
CA THR A 262 -23.15 -24.15 35.46
C THR A 262 -24.35 -23.81 34.60
N LEU A 263 -24.65 -24.59 33.56
CA LEU A 263 -25.72 -24.28 32.62
C LEU A 263 -27.09 -24.68 33.17
N ARG A 264 -28.06 -23.82 32.92
CA ARG A 264 -29.47 -23.99 33.28
C ARG A 264 -30.33 -23.69 32.06
N ALA A 265 -31.47 -24.38 31.95
CA ALA A 265 -32.55 -24.01 31.06
C ALA A 265 -33.83 -23.87 31.89
N THR A 266 -34.68 -22.92 31.56
CA THR A 266 -35.94 -22.70 32.28
C THR A 266 -37.09 -22.75 31.30
N ASP A 267 -38.10 -23.56 31.60
CA ASP A 267 -39.31 -23.62 30.79
C ASP A 267 -40.29 -22.47 31.11
N PRO A 268 -41.36 -22.28 30.33
CA PRO A 268 -42.37 -21.26 30.62
C PRO A 268 -43.14 -21.47 31.93
N ARG A 269 -43.05 -22.65 32.55
CA ARG A 269 -43.71 -22.98 33.83
C ARG A 269 -42.80 -22.68 35.03
N GLY A 270 -41.55 -22.30 34.81
CA GLY A 270 -40.58 -21.99 35.86
C GLY A 270 -39.76 -23.18 36.33
N ASN A 271 -39.85 -24.33 35.67
CA ASN A 271 -39.02 -25.49 35.98
C ASN A 271 -37.59 -25.28 35.47
N VAL A 272 -36.60 -25.56 36.32
CA VAL A 272 -35.19 -25.40 35.98
C VAL A 272 -34.56 -26.76 35.69
N TYR A 273 -33.98 -26.87 34.50
CA TYR A 273 -33.29 -28.04 33.97
C TYR A 273 -31.77 -27.84 34.02
N VAL A 274 -31.06 -28.91 34.39
CA VAL A 274 -29.59 -29.00 34.33
C VAL A 274 -29.21 -29.95 33.20
N VAL A 275 -28.00 -29.83 32.63
CA VAL A 275 -27.53 -30.65 31.50
C VAL A 275 -27.63 -32.16 31.77
N ASP A 276 -27.44 -32.61 33.01
CA ASP A 276 -27.57 -34.01 33.43
C ASP A 276 -29.03 -34.46 33.68
N GLY A 277 -30.03 -33.62 33.40
CA GLY A 277 -31.44 -34.00 33.46
C GLY A 277 -32.13 -33.86 34.82
N ARG A 278 -31.46 -33.28 35.82
CA ARG A 278 -32.04 -33.09 37.15
C ARG A 278 -32.91 -31.84 37.17
N LEU A 279 -34.22 -32.03 37.34
CA LEU A 279 -35.20 -30.97 37.57
C LEU A 279 -35.10 -30.45 39.01
N VAL A 280 -35.15 -29.12 39.16
CA VAL A 280 -35.50 -28.47 40.42
C VAL A 280 -36.87 -27.84 40.19
N THR A 281 -37.92 -28.52 40.64
CA THR A 281 -39.31 -28.06 40.56
C THR A 281 -39.62 -27.09 41.70
N VAL A 282 -40.47 -26.10 41.43
CA VAL A 282 -41.02 -25.20 42.45
C VAL A 282 -42.11 -25.90 43.28
N ASP A 283 -42.64 -27.03 42.79
CA ASP A 283 -43.82 -27.71 43.33
C ASP A 283 -43.57 -28.72 44.47
N ASP A 284 -42.34 -28.86 44.99
CA ASP A 284 -42.08 -29.73 46.16
C ASP A 284 -42.49 -29.09 47.51
N VAL A 285 -43.17 -27.93 47.50
CA VAL A 285 -43.88 -27.42 48.68
C VAL A 285 -45.20 -28.18 48.80
N ALA A 286 -45.13 -29.42 49.30
CA ALA A 286 -46.30 -30.19 49.68
C ALA A 286 -47.13 -29.39 50.70
N THR A 287 -48.31 -28.95 50.28
CA THR A 287 -49.40 -28.60 51.19
C THR A 287 -50.00 -29.91 51.71
N PRO A 288 -50.15 -30.09 53.03
CA PRO A 288 -50.74 -31.30 53.57
C PRO A 288 -52.26 -31.17 53.53
N GLU A 289 -52.93 -31.75 52.53
CA GLU A 289 -54.38 -31.94 52.61
C GLU A 289 -54.83 -33.30 52.09
N ASP A 290 -55.84 -33.79 52.80
CA ASP A 290 -56.34 -35.15 52.90
C ASP A 290 -56.90 -35.72 51.59
N GLY A 291 -56.89 -37.06 51.52
CA GLY A 291 -57.92 -37.81 50.80
C GLY A 291 -57.49 -38.42 49.48
N THR A 292 -57.19 -39.72 49.54
CA THR A 292 -57.41 -40.71 48.46
C THR A 292 -57.02 -40.30 47.04
N ALA A 293 -55.75 -40.47 46.69
CA ALA A 293 -55.33 -40.62 45.31
C ALA A 293 -54.63 -41.98 45.15
N THR A 294 -55.19 -42.78 44.25
CA THR A 294 -54.66 -44.03 43.73
C THR A 294 -53.18 -43.89 43.39
N ALA A 295 -52.37 -44.86 43.84
CA ALA A 295 -50.98 -45.04 43.45
C ALA A 295 -50.88 -45.31 41.94
N ALA A 296 -50.96 -44.26 41.13
CA ALA A 296 -50.70 -44.29 39.71
C ALA A 296 -49.23 -43.91 39.48
N GLY A 297 -48.44 -44.89 39.04
CA GLY A 297 -47.21 -44.68 38.30
C GLY A 297 -46.02 -44.11 39.08
N ARG A 298 -45.11 -45.00 39.48
CA ARG A 298 -43.74 -44.67 39.88
C ARG A 298 -43.10 -43.66 38.89
N ASP A 299 -42.67 -42.53 39.43
CA ASP A 299 -41.47 -41.75 39.08
C ASP A 299 -40.99 -41.85 37.62
N ALA A 300 -41.72 -41.29 36.68
CA ALA A 300 -41.13 -40.89 35.41
C ALA A 300 -40.31 -39.62 35.67
N ARG A 301 -39.06 -39.78 36.17
CA ARG A 301 -38.07 -38.70 36.09
C ARG A 301 -38.07 -38.24 34.62
N PRO A 302 -38.43 -36.99 34.32
CA PRO A 302 -38.43 -36.53 32.94
C PRO A 302 -37.06 -36.80 32.33
N GLY A 303 -37.02 -37.15 31.04
CA GLY A 303 -35.74 -37.36 30.36
C GLY A 303 -34.83 -36.13 30.52
N PRO A 304 -33.53 -36.23 30.17
CA PRO A 304 -32.55 -35.19 30.45
C PRO A 304 -32.84 -33.79 29.88
N CYS A 305 -33.87 -33.67 29.02
CA CYS A 305 -34.36 -32.42 28.44
C CYS A 305 -35.88 -32.21 28.68
N GLY A 306 -36.45 -32.81 29.72
CA GLY A 306 -37.87 -32.69 30.05
C GLY A 306 -38.81 -33.22 28.98
N ASP A 307 -38.42 -34.29 28.28
CA ASP A 307 -39.17 -34.92 27.18
C ASP A 307 -39.65 -33.92 26.09
N GLY A 308 -38.81 -32.91 25.81
CA GLY A 308 -39.07 -31.90 24.78
C GLY A 308 -39.62 -30.57 25.31
N GLN A 309 -39.78 -30.41 26.63
CA GLN A 309 -40.12 -29.11 27.25
C GLN A 309 -39.00 -28.08 27.09
N VAL A 310 -37.75 -28.54 27.04
CA VAL A 310 -36.59 -27.71 26.68
C VAL A 310 -35.78 -28.40 25.60
N ARG A 311 -35.07 -27.60 24.79
CA ARG A 311 -34.18 -28.14 23.76
C ARG A 311 -32.99 -28.83 24.42
N CYS A 312 -32.66 -30.05 24.00
CA CYS A 312 -31.50 -30.75 24.53
C CYS A 312 -30.22 -29.97 24.29
N PHE A 313 -29.37 -29.92 25.32
CA PHE A 313 -28.07 -29.29 25.25
C PHE A 313 -27.20 -30.03 24.24
N ASP A 314 -26.67 -29.30 23.25
CA ASP A 314 -25.65 -29.79 22.34
C ASP A 314 -24.45 -28.82 22.41
N PRO A 315 -23.27 -29.28 22.89
CA PRO A 315 -22.13 -28.40 23.07
C PRO A 315 -21.60 -27.84 21.75
N LEU A 316 -21.65 -28.61 20.65
CA LEU A 316 -21.20 -28.12 19.34
C LEU A 316 -22.11 -27.02 18.83
N PHE A 317 -23.43 -27.22 18.86
CA PHE A 317 -24.37 -26.21 18.41
C PHE A 317 -24.37 -24.97 19.31
N TYR A 318 -24.18 -25.12 20.63
CA TYR A 318 -24.02 -23.97 21.53
C TYR A 318 -22.83 -23.08 21.14
N THR A 319 -21.73 -23.70 20.71
CA THR A 319 -20.51 -22.97 20.32
C THR A 319 -20.70 -22.18 19.03
N VAL A 320 -21.36 -22.77 18.03
CA VAL A 320 -21.69 -22.10 16.78
C VAL A 320 -22.65 -20.93 17.03
N ASP A 321 -23.70 -21.16 17.83
CA ASP A 321 -24.69 -20.14 18.20
C ASP A 321 -24.07 -18.97 19.01
N THR A 322 -22.94 -19.23 19.69
CA THR A 322 -22.20 -18.19 20.43
C THR A 322 -21.25 -17.40 19.53
N VAL A 323 -20.48 -18.07 18.67
CA VAL A 323 -19.37 -17.45 17.91
C VAL A 323 -19.81 -16.93 16.55
N VAL A 324 -20.82 -17.55 15.92
CA VAL A 324 -21.30 -17.20 14.57
C VAL A 324 -22.69 -16.58 14.67
N PRO A 325 -22.79 -15.25 14.87
CA PRO A 325 -24.08 -14.61 15.16
C PRO A 325 -25.08 -14.62 14.00
N LEU A 326 -24.65 -14.97 12.79
CA LEU A 326 -25.53 -15.09 11.62
C LEU A 326 -26.36 -16.38 11.63
N ILE A 327 -26.01 -17.36 12.46
CA ILE A 327 -26.70 -18.65 12.56
C ILE A 327 -27.38 -18.72 13.92
N SER A 328 -28.70 -18.91 13.94
CA SER A 328 -29.44 -19.17 15.18
C SER A 328 -29.86 -20.64 15.24
N LEU A 329 -29.16 -21.43 16.05
CA LEU A 329 -29.48 -22.82 16.36
C LEU A 329 -30.34 -22.94 17.63
N GLY A 330 -30.60 -21.83 18.32
CA GLY A 330 -31.50 -21.73 19.46
C GLY A 330 -30.96 -22.36 20.75
N GLN A 331 -29.67 -22.67 20.82
CA GLN A 331 -29.03 -23.25 22.00
C GLN A 331 -28.76 -22.18 23.06
N ARG A 332 -28.23 -21.00 22.65
CA ARG A 332 -27.94 -19.88 23.56
C ARG A 332 -29.20 -19.17 24.06
N ALA A 333 -30.32 -19.32 23.35
CA ALA A 333 -31.63 -18.82 23.78
C ALA A 333 -32.25 -19.69 24.89
N THR A 334 -31.96 -21.00 24.90
CA THR A 334 -32.51 -21.95 25.88
C THR A 334 -31.59 -22.13 27.09
N TRP A 335 -30.29 -22.26 26.87
CA TRP A 335 -29.31 -22.59 27.90
C TRP A 335 -28.48 -21.36 28.30
N TYR A 336 -28.49 -21.03 29.60
CA TYR A 336 -27.76 -19.91 30.16
C TYR A 336 -26.93 -20.32 31.38
N PRO A 337 -25.74 -19.73 31.59
CA PRO A 337 -24.95 -19.99 32.80
C PRO A 337 -25.59 -19.38 34.05
N GLU A 338 -25.59 -20.10 35.16
CA GLU A 338 -26.06 -19.63 36.46
C GLU A 338 -25.09 -18.59 37.07
N THR A 339 -25.45 -17.31 36.94
CA THR A 339 -24.63 -16.17 37.39
C THR A 339 -24.57 -15.99 38.91
N ARG A 340 -25.39 -16.70 39.68
CA ARG A 340 -25.32 -16.70 41.15
C ARG A 340 -24.05 -17.36 41.67
N SER A 341 -23.48 -18.29 40.92
CA SER A 341 -22.20 -18.91 41.24
C SER A 341 -21.04 -18.12 40.61
N PRO A 342 -19.88 -17.97 41.27
CA PRO A 342 -18.72 -17.29 40.68
C PRO A 342 -18.24 -17.98 39.40
N ALA A 343 -18.34 -19.31 39.32
CA ALA A 343 -18.02 -20.08 38.13
C ALA A 343 -18.96 -19.75 36.96
N GLY A 344 -20.29 -19.74 37.17
CA GLY A 344 -21.25 -19.43 36.11
C GLY A 344 -21.22 -17.96 35.70
N ALA A 345 -20.92 -17.02 36.61
CA ALA A 345 -20.68 -15.63 36.26
C ALA A 345 -19.45 -15.47 35.34
N MET A 346 -18.36 -16.18 35.64
CA MET A 346 -17.16 -16.21 34.79
C MET A 346 -17.47 -16.80 33.41
N VAL A 347 -18.18 -17.93 33.35
CA VAL A 347 -18.60 -18.55 32.07
C VAL A 347 -19.45 -17.59 31.25
N SER A 348 -20.42 -16.90 31.88
CA SER A 348 -21.26 -15.88 31.22
C SER A 348 -20.41 -14.74 30.64
N ALA A 349 -19.44 -14.24 31.41
CA ALA A 349 -18.52 -13.21 30.93
C ALA A 349 -17.69 -13.69 29.72
N LEU A 350 -17.10 -14.89 29.79
CA LEU A 350 -16.35 -15.48 28.67
C LEU A 350 -17.22 -15.65 27.42
N LEU A 351 -18.44 -16.15 27.56
CA LEU A 351 -19.38 -16.33 26.44
C LEU A 351 -19.80 -15.00 25.81
N ASN A 352 -19.92 -13.92 26.60
CA ASN A 352 -20.21 -12.59 26.07
C ASN A 352 -19.00 -12.01 25.31
N VAL A 353 -17.80 -12.17 25.84
CA VAL A 353 -16.55 -11.78 25.14
C VAL A 353 -16.40 -12.57 23.84
N ALA A 354 -16.63 -13.89 23.87
CA ALA A 354 -16.59 -14.74 22.69
C ALA A 354 -17.62 -14.31 21.63
N GLY A 355 -18.84 -13.95 22.05
CA GLY A 355 -19.86 -13.40 21.15
C GLY A 355 -19.43 -12.09 20.50
N LEU A 356 -18.88 -11.14 21.26
CA LEU A 356 -18.37 -9.87 20.73
C LEU A 356 -17.24 -10.08 19.72
N LEU A 357 -16.29 -10.97 20.03
CA LEU A 357 -15.22 -11.35 19.12
C LEU A 357 -15.76 -12.04 17.86
N GLY A 358 -16.76 -12.91 18.01
CA GLY A 358 -17.47 -13.58 16.93
C GLY A 358 -18.13 -12.60 15.95
N TRP A 359 -18.84 -11.59 16.47
CA TRP A 359 -19.40 -10.49 15.68
C TRP A 359 -18.33 -9.72 14.89
N LEU A 360 -17.23 -9.36 15.56
CA LEU A 360 -16.14 -8.62 14.94
C LEU A 360 -15.48 -9.43 13.80
N LEU A 361 -15.13 -10.70 14.07
CA LEU A 361 -14.51 -11.58 13.09
C LEU A 361 -15.44 -11.89 11.91
N SER A 362 -16.72 -12.19 12.18
CA SER A 362 -17.71 -12.49 11.14
C SER A 362 -17.93 -11.28 10.21
N THR A 363 -18.01 -10.07 10.77
CA THR A 363 -18.16 -8.84 9.97
C THR A 363 -16.96 -8.61 9.06
N VAL A 364 -15.75 -8.84 9.56
CA VAL A 364 -14.52 -8.74 8.76
C VAL A 364 -14.51 -9.76 7.61
N VAL A 365 -14.95 -11.00 7.85
CA VAL A 365 -15.07 -12.03 6.81
C VAL A 365 -16.05 -11.58 5.72
N VAL A 366 -17.26 -11.15 6.09
CA VAL A 366 -18.28 -10.69 5.14
C VAL A 366 -17.77 -9.51 4.31
N LEU A 367 -17.17 -8.50 4.94
CA LEU A 367 -16.62 -7.33 4.25
C LEU A 367 -15.46 -7.70 3.31
N SER A 368 -14.67 -8.72 3.66
CA SER A 368 -13.58 -9.22 2.82
C SER A 368 -14.12 -9.86 1.53
N PHE A 369 -15.17 -10.67 1.63
CA PHE A 369 -15.83 -11.27 0.45
C PHE A 369 -16.62 -10.24 -0.38
N ALA A 370 -17.31 -9.30 0.26
CA ALA A 370 -18.07 -8.25 -0.44
C ALA A 370 -17.19 -7.34 -1.31
N ARG A 371 -15.93 -7.12 -0.93
CA ARG A 371 -14.96 -6.38 -1.76
C ARG A 371 -14.48 -7.16 -2.97
N LEU A 372 -14.41 -8.49 -2.89
CA LEU A 372 -14.03 -9.36 -4.01
C LEU A 372 -15.15 -9.44 -5.06
N ALA A 373 -16.39 -9.24 -4.66
CA ALA A 373 -17.57 -9.31 -5.54
C ALA A 373 -17.86 -8.01 -6.30
N ARG A 374 -17.12 -6.91 -6.06
CA ARG A 374 -17.32 -5.67 -6.84
C ARG A 374 -16.60 -5.80 -8.18
N PRO A 375 -17.31 -5.74 -9.33
CA PRO A 375 -16.66 -5.65 -10.63
C PRO A 375 -15.84 -4.37 -10.70
N VAL A 376 -14.63 -4.49 -11.27
CA VAL A 376 -13.65 -3.42 -11.49
C VAL A 376 -14.17 -2.42 -12.50
#